data_AF-A0A349XWP0-F1
#
_entry.id   AF-A0A349XWP0-F1
#
_cell.length_a   1.000
_cell.length_b   1.000
_cell.length_c   1.000
_cell.angle_alpha   90.00
_cell.angle_beta   90.00
_cell.angle_gamma   90.00
#
_symmetry.space_group_name_H-M   'P 1'
#
loop_
_entity.id
_entity.type
_entity.pdbx_description
1 polymer ?
#
loop_
_entity_poly.entity_id
_entity_poly.type
_entity_poly.pdbx_seq_one_letter_code
_entity_poly.pdbx_strand_id
1 'polypeptide(L)' 'KGNHIDYWDDTGFTADGEFVDDILYHGGMIFYREK' A
#
# COMPACT_ATOMS: atom_id res chain seq x y z
N LYS A 1 0.71 13.72 8.10
CA LYS A 1 0.88 13.85 6.64
C LYS A 1 1.75 12.70 6.20
N GLY A 2 1.20 11.79 5.41
CA GLY A 2 1.90 10.58 4.96
C GLY A 2 0.85 9.60 4.49
N ASN A 3 0.50 9.70 3.21
CA ASN A 3 -0.40 8.76 2.55
C ASN A 3 0.38 7.60 1.93
N HIS A 4 1.70 7.75 1.81
CA HIS A 4 2.62 6.73 1.32
C HIS A 4 2.92 5.70 2.39
N ILE A 5 2.99 4.43 2.00
CA ILE A 5 3.47 3.32 2.81
C ILE A 5 4.57 2.56 2.09
N ASP A 6 5.49 2.02 2.88
CA ASP A 6 6.47 1.05 2.44
C ASP A 6 6.30 -0.22 3.29
N TYR A 7 6.20 -1.36 2.62
CA TYR A 7 6.24 -2.69 3.21
C TYR A 7 7.55 -3.36 2.84
N TRP A 8 8.20 -3.97 3.82
CA TRP A 8 9.43 -4.73 3.63
C TRP A 8 9.40 -5.94 4.56
N ASP A 9 9.65 -7.13 4.02
CA ASP A 9 9.83 -8.35 4.81
C ASP A 9 11.24 -8.97 4.72
N ASP A 10 11.48 -9.94 5.60
CA ASP A 10 12.77 -10.63 5.76
C ASP A 10 13.12 -11.57 4.60
N THR A 11 12.21 -11.79 3.65
CA THR A 11 12.45 -12.60 2.43
C THR A 11 13.07 -11.78 1.30
N GLY A 12 13.13 -10.46 1.46
CA GLY A 12 13.59 -9.52 0.44
C GLY A 12 12.47 -9.00 -0.46
N PHE A 13 11.20 -9.22 -0.10
CA PHE A 13 10.08 -8.60 -0.78
C PHE A 13 9.84 -7.18 -0.25
N THR A 14 9.62 -6.25 -1.17
CA THR A 14 9.31 -4.85 -0.89
C THR A 14 8.08 -4.42 -1.69
N ALA A 15 7.21 -3.63 -1.09
CA ALA A 15 6.05 -3.03 -1.73
C ALA A 15 5.85 -1.60 -1.26
N ASP A 16 5.37 -0.74 -2.13
CA ASP A 16 5.07 0.67 -1.86
C ASP A 16 3.59 0.98 -2.10
N GLY A 17 3.03 2.06 -1.58
CA GLY A 17 1.70 2.44 -2.04
C GLY A 17 1.18 3.71 -1.42
N GLU A 18 0.13 4.26 -2.03
CA GLU A 18 -0.53 5.47 -1.55
C GLU A 18 -1.98 5.22 -1.15
N PHE A 19 -2.36 5.77 0.00
CA PHE A 19 -3.73 5.86 0.45
C PHE A 19 -4.40 7.14 -0.08
N VAL A 20 -5.50 6.96 -0.80
CA VAL A 20 -6.40 8.04 -1.23
C VAL A 20 -7.80 7.65 -0.80
N ASP A 21 -8.42 8.42 0.10
CA ASP A 21 -9.79 8.17 0.59
C ASP A 21 -10.05 6.72 1.04
N ASP A 22 -9.18 6.18 1.89
CA ASP A 22 -9.20 4.79 2.40
C ASP A 22 -8.97 3.67 1.34
N ILE A 23 -8.61 4.04 0.11
CA ILE A 23 -8.24 3.12 -0.98
C ILE A 23 -6.71 3.08 -1.09
N LEU A 24 -6.14 1.88 -1.15
CA LEU A 24 -4.70 1.69 -1.36
C LEU A 24 -4.39 1.44 -2.84
N TYR A 25 -3.50 2.26 -3.39
CA TYR A 25 -2.93 2.10 -4.72
C TYR A 25 -1.51 1.56 -4.60
N HIS A 26 -1.25 0.37 -5.15
CA HIS A 26 0.06 -0.27 -5.14
C HIS A 26 0.33 -1.00 -6.45
N GLY A 27 1.43 -0.69 -7.14
CA GLY A 27 1.89 -1.49 -8.29
C GLY A 27 0.86 -1.66 -9.42
N GLY A 28 -0.05 -0.68 -9.60
CA GLY A 28 -1.17 -0.76 -10.55
C GLY A 28 -2.40 -1.53 -10.07
N MET A 29 -2.37 -2.05 -8.84
CA MET A 29 -3.49 -2.69 -8.16
C MET A 29 -4.22 -1.70 -7.25
N ILE A 30 -5.51 -1.96 -7.02
CA ILE A 30 -6.39 -1.16 -6.17
C ILE A 30 -6.97 -2.07 -5.09
N PHE A 31 -6.74 -1.72 -3.82
CA PHE A 31 -7.23 -2.47 -2.66
C PHE A 31 -8.24 -1.65 -1.85
N TYR A 32 -9.28 -2.33 -1.38
CA TYR A 32 -10.33 -1.76 -0.54
C TYR A 32 -10.26 -2.38 0.85
N ARG A 33 -10.58 -1.58 1.87
CA ARG A 33 -10.70 -2.07 3.24
C ARG A 33 -11.91 -3.01 3.36
N GLU A 34 -11.70 -4.19 3.94
CA GLU A 34 -12.80 -5.05 4.37
C GLU A 34 -13.57 -4.36 5.52
N LYS A 35 -14.89 -4.56 5.58
CA LYS A 35 -15.77 -3.92 6.58
C LYS A 35 -15.58 -4.50 7.98
#